data_AF-A0A920FMB9-F1
#
_entry.id   AF-A0A920FMB9-F1
#
_cell.length_a   1.000
_cell.length_b   1.000
_cell.length_c   1.000
_cell.angle_alpha   90.00
_cell.angle_beta   90.00
_cell.angle_gamma   90.00
#
_symmetry.space_group_name_H-M   'P 1'
#
loop_
_entity.id
_entity.type
_entity.pdbx_description
1 polymer ?
#
loop_
_entity_poly.entity_id
_entity_poly.type
_entity_poly.pdbx_seq_one_letter_code
_entity_poly.pdbx_strand_id
1 'polypeptide(L)'
;MKNRDALEAIISRATSVHSKAHWLEGLKKLGVPCGPVNTVPEVFEDPQIRHREMEISMDHPLTGDSKMKMIGNPIRYSETPVSYRNPPPMLGQHNREILKDWLELEDVEIERLSQNEVL
;
A
#
# COMPACT_ATOMS: atom_id res chain seq x y z
N MET A 1 -14.69 -30.29 -12.07
CA MET A 1 -15.31 -30.78 -10.82
C MET A 1 -16.80 -31.00 -11.08
N LYS A 2 -17.36 -32.17 -10.73
CA LYS A 2 -18.76 -32.53 -11.08
C LYS A 2 -19.84 -31.91 -10.18
N ASN A 3 -19.52 -31.57 -8.92
CA ASN A 3 -20.53 -31.17 -7.91
C ASN A 3 -20.25 -29.80 -7.27
N ARG A 4 -19.54 -28.91 -7.96
CA ARG A 4 -19.09 -27.63 -7.38
C ARG A 4 -20.27 -26.77 -6.92
N ASP A 5 -21.24 -26.55 -7.81
CA ASP A 5 -22.33 -25.60 -7.57
C ASP A 5 -23.24 -26.05 -6.42
N ALA A 6 -23.52 -27.36 -6.35
CA ALA A 6 -24.28 -27.95 -5.24
C ALA A 6 -23.55 -27.76 -3.90
N LEU A 7 -22.23 -27.96 -3.87
CA LEU A 7 -21.43 -27.78 -2.66
C LEU A 7 -21.37 -26.31 -2.23
N GLU A 8 -21.19 -25.39 -3.18
CA GLU A 8 -21.17 -23.95 -2.93
C GLU A 8 -22.49 -23.47 -2.31
N ALA A 9 -23.63 -23.93 -2.83
CA ALA A 9 -24.95 -23.59 -2.30
C ALA A 9 -25.15 -24.07 -0.85
N ILE A 10 -24.59 -25.22 -0.48
CA ILE A 10 -24.65 -25.75 0.89
C ILE A 10 -23.75 -24.93 1.81
N ILE A 11 -22.50 -24.68 1.41
CA ILE A 11 -21.53 -23.94 2.22
C ILE A 11 -22.02 -22.51 2.45
N SER A 12 -22.43 -21.80 1.40
CA SER A 12 -22.91 -20.42 1.49
C SER A 12 -24.07 -20.30 2.48
N ARG A 13 -25.05 -21.20 2.37
CA ARG A 13 -26.20 -21.25 3.29
C ARG A 13 -25.79 -21.55 4.73
N ALA A 14 -24.85 -22.47 4.95
CA ALA A 14 -24.39 -22.78 6.30
C ALA A 14 -23.64 -21.57 6.89
N THR A 15 -22.71 -20.98 6.13
CA THR A 15 -21.85 -19.90 6.62
C THR A 15 -22.59 -18.60 6.90
N SER A 16 -23.76 -18.36 6.30
CA SER A 16 -24.55 -17.14 6.51
C SER A 16 -25.28 -17.07 7.86
N VAL A 17 -25.37 -18.19 8.59
CA VAL A 17 -26.14 -18.29 9.84
C VAL A 17 -25.40 -17.72 11.06
N HIS A 18 -24.07 -17.66 10.98
CA HIS A 18 -23.23 -17.20 12.09
C HIS A 18 -22.21 -16.15 11.65
N SER A 19 -21.67 -15.41 12.62
CA SER A 19 -20.69 -14.37 12.34
C SER A 19 -19.37 -14.94 11.80
N LYS A 20 -18.57 -14.09 11.14
CA LYS A 20 -17.20 -14.46 10.72
C LYS A 20 -16.36 -15.01 11.88
N ALA A 21 -16.50 -14.41 13.07
CA ALA A 21 -15.74 -14.81 14.26
C ALA A 21 -16.08 -16.23 14.72
N HIS A 22 -17.37 -16.60 14.70
CA HIS A 22 -17.83 -17.95 15.02
C HIS A 22 -17.15 -19.01 14.13
N TRP A 23 -17.17 -18.78 12.81
CA TRP A 23 -16.57 -19.72 11.86
C TRP A 23 -15.05 -19.79 11.99
N LEU A 24 -14.37 -18.65 12.11
CA LEU A 24 -12.91 -18.62 12.25
C LEU A 24 -12.43 -19.35 13.50
N GLU A 25 -13.11 -19.18 14.64
CA GLU A 25 -12.76 -19.87 15.88
C GLU A 25 -12.97 -21.39 15.76
N GLY A 26 -14.11 -21.82 15.21
CA GLY A 26 -14.43 -23.24 15.05
C GLY A 26 -13.52 -23.94 14.04
N LEU A 27 -13.35 -23.35 12.86
CA LEU A 27 -12.56 -23.92 11.77
C LEU A 27 -11.06 -24.00 12.13
N LYS A 28 -10.53 -23.00 12.85
CA LYS A 28 -9.14 -23.02 13.35
C LYS A 28 -8.88 -24.21 14.27
N LYS A 29 -9.81 -24.53 15.18
CA LYS A 29 -9.69 -25.70 16.09
C LYS A 29 -9.66 -27.03 15.34
N LEU A 30 -10.28 -27.08 14.15
CA LEU A 30 -10.31 -28.25 13.28
C LEU A 30 -9.13 -28.30 12.29
N GLY A 31 -8.20 -27.33 12.34
CA GLY A 31 -7.07 -27.25 11.41
C GLY A 31 -7.46 -26.87 9.98
N VAL A 32 -8.66 -26.32 9.77
CA VAL A 32 -9.10 -25.87 8.45
C VAL A 32 -8.45 -24.51 8.14
N PRO A 33 -7.68 -24.40 7.05
CA PRO A 33 -7.05 -23.14 6.68
C PRO A 33 -8.11 -22.14 6.23
N CYS A 34 -8.32 -21.11 7.02
CA CYS A 34 -9.24 -20.02 6.73
C CYS A 34 -8.74 -18.72 7.36
N GLY A 35 -9.14 -17.59 6.78
CA GLY A 35 -8.82 -16.25 7.26
C GLY A 35 -9.99 -15.30 7.04
N PRO A 36 -10.07 -14.21 7.82
CA PRO A 36 -11.10 -13.20 7.63
C PRO A 36 -10.91 -12.47 6.29
N VAL A 37 -12.02 -12.04 5.70
CA VAL A 37 -11.99 -10.94 4.73
C VAL A 37 -12.03 -9.64 5.52
N ASN A 38 -10.90 -8.94 5.56
CA ASN A 38 -10.75 -7.69 6.32
C ASN A 38 -11.14 -6.47 5.47
N THR A 39 -11.75 -5.48 6.11
CA THR A 39 -11.88 -4.12 5.60
C THR A 39 -10.54 -3.37 5.69
N VAL A 40 -10.40 -2.24 4.98
CA VAL A 40 -9.16 -1.45 5.01
C VAL A 40 -8.74 -1.04 6.43
N PRO A 41 -9.64 -0.52 7.31
CA PRO A 41 -9.27 -0.24 8.70
C PRO A 41 -8.81 -1.48 9.47
N GLU A 42 -9.52 -2.61 9.33
CA GLU A 42 -9.17 -3.87 10.00
C GLU A 42 -7.78 -4.39 9.59
N VAL A 43 -7.36 -4.16 8.33
CA VAL A 43 -6.01 -4.51 7.87
C VAL A 43 -4.93 -3.75 8.66
N PHE A 44 -5.08 -2.45 8.87
CA PHE A 44 -4.11 -1.64 9.60
C PHE A 44 -4.16 -1.85 11.13
N GLU A 45 -5.23 -2.47 11.62
CA GLU A 45 -5.33 -2.93 13.00
C GLU A 45 -4.74 -4.32 13.24
N ASP A 46 -4.51 -5.09 12.16
CA ASP A 46 -4.02 -6.47 12.25
C ASP A 46 -2.64 -6.53 12.94
N PRO A 47 -2.47 -7.39 13.97
CA PRO A 47 -1.21 -7.51 14.70
C PRO A 47 0.00 -7.81 13.80
N GLN A 48 -0.19 -8.60 12.73
CA GLN A 48 0.88 -8.95 11.81
C GLN A 48 1.28 -7.75 10.93
N ILE A 49 0.31 -6.94 10.49
CA ILE A 49 0.57 -5.72 9.72
C ILE A 49 1.35 -4.71 10.57
N ARG A 50 0.97 -4.54 11.83
CA ARG A 50 1.69 -3.69 12.80
C ARG A 50 3.09 -4.22 13.13
N HIS A 51 3.20 -5.52 13.44
CA HIS A 51 4.48 -6.17 13.73
C HIS A 51 5.47 -6.06 12.57
N ARG A 52 4.96 -6.03 11.33
CA ARG A 52 5.77 -5.89 10.12
C ARG A 52 5.99 -4.45 9.67
N GLU A 53 5.47 -3.45 10.40
CA GLU A 53 5.63 -2.02 10.07
C GLU A 53 5.18 -1.69 8.63
N MET A 54 4.06 -2.30 8.22
CA MET A 54 3.55 -2.23 6.84
C MET A 54 2.79 -0.94 6.51
N GLU A 55 2.50 -0.10 7.50
CA GLU A 55 2.01 1.27 7.31
C GLU A 55 3.16 2.24 7.60
N ILE A 56 3.56 3.00 6.59
CA ILE A 56 4.57 4.06 6.73
C ILE A 56 3.89 5.42 6.74
N SER A 57 4.53 6.39 7.37
CA SER A 57 4.03 7.77 7.47
C SER A 57 5.14 8.76 7.18
N MET A 58 4.84 9.78 6.37
CA MET A 58 5.81 10.79 5.95
C MET A 58 5.15 12.16 5.81
N ASP A 59 5.94 13.22 5.97
CA ASP A 59 5.50 14.59 5.67
C ASP A 59 5.39 14.76 4.16
N HIS A 60 4.30 15.35 3.69
CA HIS A 60 4.09 15.64 2.29
C HIS A 60 3.52 17.06 2.12
N PRO A 61 4.00 17.88 1.17
CA PRO A 61 3.53 19.28 1.02
C PRO A 61 2.01 19.43 0.91
N LEU A 62 1.34 18.48 0.24
CA LEU A 62 -0.13 18.46 0.10
C LEU A 62 -0.93 18.03 1.33
N THR A 63 -0.31 17.51 2.40
CA THR A 63 -1.04 17.00 3.57
C THR A 63 -1.11 17.98 4.73
N GLY A 64 -0.52 19.18 4.60
CA GLY A 64 -0.49 20.19 5.66
C GLY A 64 0.17 19.65 6.93
N ASP A 65 -0.51 19.81 8.07
CA ASP A 65 -0.03 19.32 9.37
C ASP A 65 -0.23 17.80 9.58
N SER A 66 -0.91 17.13 8.64
CA SER A 66 -1.14 15.68 8.72
C SER A 66 -0.03 14.90 8.01
N LYS A 67 0.27 13.70 8.52
CA LYS A 67 1.17 12.75 7.84
C LYS A 67 0.45 12.03 6.69
N MET A 68 1.13 11.88 5.55
CA MET A 68 0.70 10.98 4.48
C MET A 68 0.96 9.54 4.90
N LYS A 69 -0.11 8.73 5.01
CA LYS A 69 -0.03 7.29 5.26
C LYS A 69 0.09 6.52 3.95
N MET A 70 1.04 5.59 3.89
CA MET A 70 1.29 4.77 2.70
C MET A 70 1.59 3.32 3.10
N ILE A 71 1.50 2.42 2.12
CA ILE A 71 1.86 1.01 2.32
C ILE A 71 3.38 0.87 2.17
N GLY A 72 4.02 0.23 3.16
CA GLY A 72 5.43 -0.11 3.14
C GLY A 72 5.76 -1.27 2.19
N ASN A 73 7.03 -1.41 1.83
CA ASN A 73 7.56 -2.54 1.09
C ASN A 73 7.32 -3.86 1.86
N PRO A 74 6.68 -4.88 1.25
CA PRO A 74 6.39 -6.14 1.92
C PRO A 74 7.64 -7.01 2.20
N ILE A 75 8.74 -6.75 1.49
CA ILE A 75 10.00 -7.48 1.59
C ILE A 75 10.91 -6.80 2.62
N ARG A 76 11.43 -7.58 3.57
CA ARG A 76 12.49 -7.14 4.49
C ARG A 76 13.83 -7.71 4.05
N TYR A 77 14.79 -6.82 3.82
CA TYR A 77 16.17 -7.17 3.54
C TYR A 77 16.99 -7.06 4.83
N SER A 78 17.79 -8.09 5.14
CA SER A 78 18.61 -8.13 6.35
C SER A 78 19.86 -7.27 6.25
N GLU A 79 20.49 -7.20 5.08
CA GLU A 79 21.74 -6.45 4.85
C GLU A 79 21.50 -5.02 4.36
N THR A 80 20.42 -4.82 3.60
CA THR A 80 20.06 -3.52 3.02
C THR A 80 18.62 -3.12 3.36
N PRO A 81 18.32 -2.83 4.65
CA PRO A 81 16.97 -2.48 5.08
C PRO A 81 16.34 -1.37 4.23
N VAL A 82 15.05 -1.50 3.94
CA VAL A 82 14.31 -0.50 3.17
C VAL A 82 14.25 0.81 3.96
N SER A 83 14.63 1.91 3.31
CA SER A 83 14.55 3.26 3.88
C SER A 83 13.59 4.13 3.07
N TYR A 84 12.68 4.83 3.74
CA TYR A 84 11.76 5.80 3.11
C TYR A 84 12.28 7.21 3.40
N ARG A 85 12.96 7.80 2.42
CA ARG A 85 13.65 9.10 2.61
C ARG A 85 12.83 10.28 2.14
N ASN A 86 12.14 10.13 1.01
CA ASN A 86 11.41 11.21 0.35
C ASN A 86 9.96 10.81 0.15
N PRO A 87 9.02 11.75 0.32
CA PRO A 87 7.65 11.55 -0.13
C PRO A 87 7.54 11.49 -1.65
N PRO A 88 6.42 11.00 -2.19
CA PRO A 88 6.09 11.19 -3.59
C PRO A 88 6.31 12.66 -4.00
N PRO A 89 6.98 12.91 -5.14
CA PRO A 89 7.29 14.28 -5.54
C PRO A 89 6.05 15.00 -6.04
N MET A 90 6.05 16.33 -5.86
CA MET A 90 5.13 17.21 -6.57
C MET A 90 5.41 17.19 -8.08
N LEU A 91 4.40 17.55 -8.87
CA LEU A 91 4.57 17.75 -10.30
C LEU A 91 5.71 18.77 -10.55
N GLY A 92 6.71 18.37 -11.32
CA GLY A 92 7.84 19.21 -11.68
C GLY A 92 8.85 19.49 -10.55
N GLN A 93 8.72 18.88 -9.37
CA GLN A 93 9.54 19.18 -8.18
C GLN A 93 11.05 19.11 -8.46
N HIS A 94 11.48 18.14 -9.27
CA HIS A 94 12.90 17.92 -9.57
C HIS A 94 13.29 18.35 -10.99
N ASN A 95 12.43 19.07 -11.72
CA ASN A 95 12.73 19.47 -13.11
C ASN A 95 14.04 20.26 -13.18
N ARG A 96 14.21 21.27 -12.31
CA ARG A 96 15.41 22.11 -12.35
C ARG A 96 16.68 21.34 -11.96
N GLU A 97 16.62 20.51 -10.92
CA GLU A 97 17.73 19.64 -10.50
C GLU A 97 18.18 18.75 -11.66
N ILE A 98 17.25 18.04 -12.30
CA ILE A 98 17.58 17.11 -13.39
C ILE A 98 18.12 17.86 -14.62
N LEU A 99 17.45 18.93 -15.06
CA LEU A 99 17.85 19.66 -16.26
C LEU A 99 19.21 20.36 -16.10
N LYS A 100 19.48 20.91 -14.91
CA LYS A 100 20.72 21.61 -14.64
C LYS A 100 21.87 20.66 -14.28
N ASP A 101 21.64 19.76 -13.33
CA ASP A 101 22.73 19.00 -12.72
C ASP A 101 23.03 17.70 -13.47
N TRP A 102 22.03 17.10 -14.16
CA TRP A 102 22.20 15.82 -14.85
C TRP A 102 22.33 15.99 -16.37
N LEU A 103 21.62 16.97 -16.94
CA LEU A 103 21.68 17.28 -18.37
C LEU A 103 22.58 18.48 -18.71
N GLU A 104 23.15 19.14 -17.69
CA GLU A 104 24.09 20.26 -17.84
C GLU A 104 23.54 21.41 -18.69
N LEU A 105 22.22 21.65 -18.65
CA LEU A 105 21.61 22.78 -19.35
C LEU A 105 21.86 24.09 -18.62
N GLU A 106 22.09 25.14 -19.40
CA GLU A 106 22.22 26.50 -18.89
C GLU A 106 20.84 27.05 -18.44
N ASP A 107 20.83 27.98 -17.49
CA ASP A 107 19.58 28.54 -16.95
C ASP A 107 18.68 29.14 -18.06
N VAL A 108 19.30 29.70 -19.11
CA VAL A 108 18.60 30.25 -20.28
C VAL A 108 17.86 29.18 -21.10
N GLU A 109 18.41 27.97 -21.18
CA GLU A 109 17.80 26.87 -21.93
C GLU A 109 16.60 26.31 -21.15
N ILE A 110 16.74 26.19 -19.83
CA ILE A 110 15.66 25.74 -18.93
C ILE A 110 14.48 26.73 -18.96
N GLU A 111 14.76 28.04 -18.92
CA GLU A 111 13.73 29.08 -19.02
C GLU A 111 12.99 29.00 -20.36
N ARG A 112 13.71 28.76 -21.46
CA ARG A 112 13.11 28.58 -22.78
C ARG A 112 12.18 27.36 -22.84
N LEU A 113 12.53 26.26 -22.18
CA LEU A 113 11.67 25.07 -22.11
C LEU A 113 10.37 25.36 -21.34
N SER A 114 10.45 26.11 -20.25
CA SER A 114 9.27 26.52 -19.48
C SER A 114 8.37 27.47 -20.29
N GLN A 115 8.94 28.43 -21.01
CA GLN A 115 8.17 29.36 -21.86
C GLN A 115 7.46 28.66 -23.03
N ASN A 116 8.01 27.57 -23.53
CA ASN A 116 7.44 26.77 -24.62
C ASN A 116 6.43 25.72 -24.12
N GLU A 117 6.02 25.75 -22.85
CA GLU A 117 5.09 24.79 -22.24
C GLU A 117 5.55 23.32 -22.35
N VAL A 118 6.87 23.11 -22.39
CA VAL A 118 7.48 21.77 -22.37
C VAL A 118 7.60 21.25 -20.93
N LEU A 119 7.65 22.17 -19.94
CA LEU A 119 7.81 21.89 -18.50
C LEU A 119 6.58 22.28 -17.69
#